data_AF-A0A256BA48-F1
#
_entry.id   AF-A0A256BA48-F1
#
_cell.length_a   1.000
_cell.length_b   1.000
_cell.length_c   1.000
_cell.angle_alpha   90.00
_cell.angle_beta   90.00
_cell.angle_gamma   90.00
#
_symmetry.space_group_name_H-M   'P 1'
#
loop_
_entity.id
_entity.type
_entity.pdbx_description
1 polymer ?
#
loop_
_entity_poly.entity_id
_entity_poly.type
_entity_poly.pdbx_seq_one_letter_code
_entity_poly.pdbx_strand_id
1 'polypeptide(L)'
;MTDPLAEKLGINVQGGTVNVQNLNIGIAARLEQSGDRVRILVVAANPLGSSPLKLDHEVKTIQEALRRSRKRDNFVVEYRLAATPSELRRALLDLEPHVLHFSGHGAGEQGLLFVSDESAGAIYRSDSGEVRSRSINTNEIKFVPAQPLANLLQLCDEHLECVVLNACYSDVQGDAISANIPFTIGMRDLVEDHVAIKFSQGFYDAIGAGKVYEMAFKWGKVAIEFDLANNEASQILILRKKRSLSASEYFNRAYDKSQNGDKQGAITDYNEAIRLNPYYVAAYSNRGIAKRQSGDKQGAIADYNEAICLKPDYAHLYYGRGFAKDDLGDKQGAIADFNEAVRLKPDYTAAFYMRGSAKDDLGDKQEAIADYNEAIRLNPEYANAYYSRGLIKRERGEKQEALADFRKASELFQQQGNTEWYNKSLDRIKELGG
;
A
#
# COMPACT_ATOMS: atom_id res chain seq x y z
N MET A 1 -7.99 38.30 -21.11
CA MET A 1 -6.86 38.83 -20.33
C MET A 1 -6.17 37.65 -19.70
N THR A 2 -4.90 37.43 -20.04
CA THR A 2 -4.05 36.39 -19.47
C THR A 2 -3.88 36.64 -17.98
N ASP A 3 -3.99 35.58 -17.17
CA ASP A 3 -3.76 35.64 -15.74
C ASP A 3 -2.26 35.93 -15.50
N PRO A 4 -1.89 37.07 -14.89
CA PRO A 4 -0.50 37.42 -14.61
C PRO A 4 0.24 36.36 -13.79
N LEU A 5 -0.51 35.53 -13.03
CA LEU A 5 0.03 34.41 -12.25
C LEU A 5 0.53 33.26 -13.14
N ALA A 6 -0.15 32.99 -14.26
CA ALA A 6 0.21 31.93 -15.20
C ALA A 6 1.48 32.27 -15.99
N GLU A 7 1.69 33.56 -16.29
CA GLU A 7 2.84 34.08 -17.04
C GLU A 7 4.12 34.07 -16.18
N LYS A 8 4.02 34.39 -14.88
CA LYS A 8 5.13 34.26 -13.91
C LYS A 8 5.60 32.82 -13.70
N LEU A 9 4.76 31.82 -14.00
CA LEU A 9 5.04 30.39 -13.81
C LEU A 9 5.57 29.69 -15.08
N GLY A 10 5.70 30.40 -16.21
CA GLY A 10 6.18 29.82 -17.47
C GLY A 10 5.23 28.77 -18.09
N ILE A 11 3.93 28.82 -17.78
CA ILE A 11 2.96 27.82 -18.24
C ILE A 11 2.30 28.32 -19.54
N ASN A 12 2.70 27.72 -20.68
CA ASN A 12 2.06 27.96 -21.97
C ASN A 12 0.73 27.19 -22.04
N VAL A 13 -0.39 27.89 -22.08
CA VAL A 13 -1.73 27.29 -22.22
C VAL A 13 -2.00 27.05 -23.71
N GLN A 14 -1.42 26.00 -24.28
CA GLN A 14 -1.89 25.43 -25.54
C GLN A 14 -2.34 23.99 -25.33
N GLY A 15 -3.54 23.71 -25.83
CA GLY A 15 -4.25 22.46 -25.66
C GLY A 15 -3.44 21.26 -26.11
N GLY A 16 -3.38 20.28 -25.22
CA GLY A 16 -2.85 18.95 -25.49
C GLY A 16 -3.27 18.05 -24.34
N THR A 17 -4.03 17.01 -24.64
CA THR A 17 -4.40 15.93 -23.72
C THR A 17 -3.16 15.43 -22.99
N VAL A 18 -3.09 15.70 -21.69
CA VAL A 18 -2.04 15.18 -20.81
C VAL A 18 -2.40 13.75 -20.43
N ASN A 19 -1.51 12.83 -20.76
CA ASN A 19 -1.57 11.43 -20.37
C ASN A 19 -1.32 11.33 -18.86
N VAL A 20 -2.38 11.07 -18.08
CA VAL A 20 -2.35 11.07 -16.61
C VAL A 20 -1.93 9.69 -16.12
N GLN A 21 -0.62 9.42 -16.11
CA GLN A 21 -0.09 8.29 -15.36
C GLN A 21 0.87 8.78 -14.28
N ASN A 22 0.43 8.56 -13.04
CA ASN A 22 1.05 8.80 -11.74
C ASN A 22 0.94 10.21 -11.15
N LEU A 23 0.41 10.22 -9.91
CA LEU A 23 0.17 11.30 -8.94
C LEU A 23 -1.20 12.01 -8.99
N ASN A 24 -2.01 11.77 -7.93
CA ASN A 24 -3.20 12.52 -7.50
C ASN A 24 -4.41 12.61 -8.44
N ILE A 25 -5.03 11.46 -8.68
CA ILE A 25 -6.28 11.35 -9.45
C ILE A 25 -7.51 11.87 -8.67
N GLY A 26 -7.43 12.01 -7.33
CA GLY A 26 -8.56 12.32 -6.42
C GLY A 26 -9.45 13.48 -6.87
N ILE A 27 -9.00 14.73 -6.74
CA ILE A 27 -9.86 15.88 -7.06
C ILE A 27 -10.24 15.95 -8.54
N ALA A 28 -9.28 15.80 -9.45
CA ALA A 28 -9.54 15.96 -10.89
C ALA A 28 -10.56 14.94 -11.40
N ALA A 29 -10.39 13.65 -11.06
CA ALA A 29 -11.34 12.61 -11.46
C ALA A 29 -12.69 12.74 -10.76
N ARG A 30 -12.73 13.10 -9.47
CA ARG A 30 -13.99 13.36 -8.75
C ARG A 30 -14.78 14.49 -9.39
N LEU A 31 -14.10 15.56 -9.80
CA LEU A 31 -14.71 16.68 -10.50
C LEU A 31 -15.16 16.34 -11.93
N GLU A 32 -14.74 15.21 -12.50
CA GLU A 32 -15.18 14.71 -13.81
C GLU A 32 -16.34 13.71 -13.67
N GLN A 33 -16.48 13.05 -12.52
CA GLN A 33 -17.57 12.11 -12.24
C GLN A 33 -18.81 12.83 -11.71
N SER A 34 -19.97 12.56 -12.32
CA SER A 34 -21.24 13.13 -11.89
C SER A 34 -21.66 12.54 -10.54
N GLY A 35 -21.75 13.38 -9.50
CA GLY A 35 -22.33 13.02 -8.20
C GLY A 35 -21.32 12.86 -7.06
N ASP A 36 -20.01 12.80 -7.34
CA ASP A 36 -18.99 12.74 -6.29
C ASP A 36 -18.53 14.16 -5.91
N ARG A 37 -18.87 14.59 -4.69
CA ARG A 37 -18.56 15.94 -4.19
C ARG A 37 -17.32 15.94 -3.33
N VAL A 38 -16.42 16.90 -3.57
CA VAL A 38 -15.27 17.17 -2.72
C VAL A 38 -15.75 17.86 -1.45
N ARG A 39 -15.74 17.10 -0.35
CA ARG A 39 -16.07 17.56 1.01
C ARG A 39 -14.83 18.16 1.67
N ILE A 40 -14.95 19.41 2.10
CA ILE A 40 -13.91 20.18 2.78
C ILE A 40 -14.45 20.51 4.17
N LEU A 41 -13.72 20.09 5.21
CA LEU A 41 -14.01 20.41 6.59
C LEU A 41 -12.99 21.42 7.10
N VAL A 42 -13.44 22.64 7.43
CA VAL A 42 -12.63 23.68 8.08
C VAL A 42 -12.85 23.63 9.58
N VAL A 43 -11.79 23.49 10.36
CA VAL A 43 -11.81 23.37 11.82
C VAL A 43 -10.99 24.48 12.44
N ALA A 44 -11.57 25.20 13.41
CA ALA A 44 -10.79 26.11 14.23
C ALA A 44 -9.88 25.32 15.20
N ALA A 45 -8.57 25.44 15.03
CA ALA A 45 -7.56 24.98 15.98
C ALA A 45 -6.96 26.19 16.71
N ASN A 46 -6.63 26.02 17.99
CA ASN A 46 -6.18 27.09 18.89
C ASN A 46 -7.25 28.14 19.23
N PRO A 47 -8.04 27.93 20.29
CA PRO A 47 -9.13 28.81 20.71
C PRO A 47 -8.69 30.14 21.36
N LEU A 48 -7.43 30.28 21.80
CA LEU A 48 -6.94 31.51 22.45
C LEU A 48 -6.54 32.60 21.45
N GLY A 49 -6.03 32.20 20.28
CA GLY A 49 -5.62 33.13 19.23
C GLY A 49 -6.70 33.37 18.17
N SER A 50 -7.62 32.41 18.00
CA SER A 50 -8.58 32.41 16.89
C SER A 50 -9.91 33.00 17.30
N SER A 51 -10.17 34.24 16.89
CA SER A 51 -11.51 34.80 17.06
C SER A 51 -12.47 34.22 16.02
N PRO A 52 -13.76 34.05 16.36
CA PRO A 52 -14.81 33.66 15.43
C PRO A 52 -14.80 34.41 14.09
N LEU A 53 -14.64 35.73 14.17
CA LEU A 53 -14.66 36.63 13.02
C LEU A 53 -13.60 36.25 11.98
N LYS A 54 -12.46 35.73 12.42
CA LYS A 54 -11.35 35.38 11.55
C LYS A 54 -11.55 34.02 10.89
N LEU A 55 -12.09 33.04 11.62
CA LEU A 55 -12.54 31.77 11.02
C LEU A 55 -13.62 32.04 9.98
N ASP A 56 -14.61 32.89 10.29
CA ASP A 56 -15.67 33.23 9.35
C ASP A 56 -15.11 33.92 8.10
N HIS A 57 -14.11 34.80 8.26
CA HIS A 57 -13.42 35.44 7.13
C HIS A 57 -12.69 34.42 6.25
N GLU A 58 -11.95 33.50 6.86
CA GLU A 58 -11.22 32.46 6.13
C GLU A 58 -12.18 31.51 5.41
N VAL A 59 -13.23 31.03 6.09
CA VAL A 59 -14.27 30.18 5.47
C VAL A 59 -14.94 30.90 4.31
N LYS A 60 -15.28 32.18 4.47
CA LYS A 60 -15.85 33.00 3.38
C LYS A 60 -14.89 33.08 2.19
N THR A 61 -13.60 33.27 2.45
CA THR A 61 -12.56 33.31 1.41
C THR A 61 -12.47 31.98 0.64
N ILE A 62 -12.47 30.86 1.36
CA ILE A 62 -12.47 29.51 0.78
C ILE A 62 -13.71 29.29 -0.11
N GLN A 63 -14.89 29.66 0.40
CA GLN A 63 -16.13 29.54 -0.37
C GLN A 63 -16.14 30.43 -1.60
N GLU A 64 -15.63 31.66 -1.52
CA GLU A 64 -15.54 32.58 -2.66
C GLU A 64 -14.56 32.05 -3.73
N ALA A 65 -13.41 31.51 -3.31
CA ALA A 65 -12.46 30.86 -4.21
C ALA A 65 -13.13 29.72 -5.00
N LEU A 66 -13.85 28.83 -4.30
CA LEU A 66 -14.54 27.71 -4.94
C LEU A 66 -15.76 28.15 -5.78
N ARG A 67 -16.48 29.21 -5.39
CA ARG A 67 -17.61 29.77 -6.18
C ARG A 67 -17.19 30.30 -7.54
N ARG A 68 -15.93 30.76 -7.68
CA ARG A 68 -15.36 31.19 -8.97
C ARG A 68 -15.15 30.02 -9.93
N SER A 69 -15.17 28.78 -9.45
CA SER A 69 -15.08 27.58 -10.28
C SER A 69 -16.34 27.36 -11.12
N ARG A 70 -16.14 26.89 -12.35
CA ARG A 70 -17.23 26.36 -13.20
C ARG A 70 -17.86 25.08 -12.62
N LYS A 71 -17.17 24.41 -11.69
CA LYS A 71 -17.60 23.17 -11.02
C LYS A 71 -17.97 23.40 -9.56
N ARG A 72 -18.40 24.62 -9.19
CA ARG A 72 -18.73 25.01 -7.81
C ARG A 72 -19.69 24.05 -7.09
N ASP A 73 -20.64 23.43 -7.82
CA ASP A 73 -21.64 22.53 -7.25
C ASP A 73 -21.06 21.16 -6.83
N ASN A 74 -19.80 20.89 -7.19
CA ASN A 74 -19.06 19.69 -6.79
C ASN A 74 -18.32 19.86 -5.47
N PHE A 75 -18.40 21.04 -4.82
CA PHE A 75 -17.72 21.28 -3.55
C PHE A 75 -18.73 21.46 -2.42
N VAL A 76 -18.44 20.86 -1.27
CA VAL A 76 -19.17 21.08 -0.03
C VAL A 76 -18.17 21.56 1.00
N VAL A 77 -18.32 22.82 1.45
CA VAL A 77 -17.50 23.39 2.52
C VAL A 77 -18.32 23.38 3.81
N GLU A 78 -17.92 22.52 4.71
CA GLU A 78 -18.42 22.45 6.08
C GLU A 78 -17.38 23.11 6.99
N TYR A 79 -17.84 23.82 8.01
CA TYR A 79 -16.93 24.32 9.03
C TYR A 79 -17.46 23.99 10.42
N ARG A 80 -16.53 23.70 11.31
CA ARG A 80 -16.78 23.42 12.72
C ARG A 80 -15.82 24.25 13.54
N LEU A 81 -16.29 24.75 14.66
CA LEU A 81 -15.45 25.42 15.64
C LEU A 81 -14.70 24.43 16.52
N ALA A 82 -14.57 23.17 16.07
CA ALA A 82 -14.36 21.99 16.90
C ALA A 82 -13.20 22.25 17.87
N ALA A 83 -13.59 22.52 19.11
CA ALA A 83 -12.68 23.01 20.13
C ALA A 83 -12.09 21.82 20.88
N THR A 84 -12.66 20.62 20.77
CA THR A 84 -12.20 19.42 21.48
C THR A 84 -11.91 18.23 20.54
N PRO A 85 -11.09 17.25 20.97
CA PRO A 85 -10.84 16.03 20.20
C PRO A 85 -12.09 15.22 19.89
N SER A 86 -13.07 15.15 20.79
CA SER A 86 -14.31 14.40 20.57
C SER A 86 -15.20 15.03 19.50
N GLU A 87 -15.27 16.36 19.45
CA GLU A 87 -15.99 17.09 18.39
C GLU A 87 -15.33 16.90 17.02
N LEU A 88 -14.00 16.97 16.98
CA LEU A 88 -13.24 16.70 15.77
C LEU A 88 -13.48 15.26 15.30
N ARG A 89 -13.40 14.27 16.20
CA ARG A 89 -13.69 12.87 15.88
C ARG A 89 -15.07 12.69 15.28
N ARG A 90 -16.09 13.30 15.89
CA ARG A 90 -17.46 13.23 15.39
C ARG A 90 -17.61 13.87 14.01
N ALA A 91 -17.04 15.07 13.82
CA ALA A 91 -17.08 15.75 12.53
C ALA A 91 -16.39 14.93 11.42
N LEU A 92 -15.28 14.27 11.73
CA LEU A 92 -14.57 13.40 10.79
C LEU A 92 -15.41 12.20 10.36
N LEU A 93 -16.07 11.53 11.32
CA LEU A 93 -16.93 10.37 11.04
C LEU A 93 -18.24 10.75 10.34
N ASP A 94 -18.85 11.88 10.72
CA ASP A 94 -20.15 12.30 10.17
C ASP A 94 -20.00 12.87 8.74
N LEU A 95 -18.89 13.53 8.43
CA LEU A 95 -18.70 14.25 7.17
C LEU A 95 -17.77 13.55 6.17
N GLU A 96 -16.93 12.62 6.63
CA GLU A 96 -15.93 11.92 5.80
C GLU A 96 -15.21 12.89 4.84
N PRO A 97 -14.51 13.92 5.34
CA PRO A 97 -13.96 14.97 4.50
C PRO A 97 -12.78 14.47 3.67
N HIS A 98 -12.65 15.01 2.46
CA HIS A 98 -11.47 14.80 1.60
C HIS A 98 -10.33 15.76 1.95
N VAL A 99 -10.69 16.97 2.39
CA VAL A 99 -9.76 17.98 2.86
C VAL A 99 -10.13 18.40 4.27
N LEU A 100 -9.20 18.24 5.21
CA LEU A 100 -9.31 18.77 6.56
C LEU A 100 -8.41 20.01 6.67
N HIS A 101 -9.02 21.16 6.88
CA HIS A 101 -8.34 22.44 7.00
C HIS A 101 -8.39 22.91 8.43
N PHE A 102 -7.27 22.88 9.14
CA PHE A 102 -7.14 23.53 10.44
C PHE A 102 -6.84 25.01 10.23
N SER A 103 -7.80 25.85 10.60
CA SER A 103 -7.71 27.30 10.65
C SER A 103 -7.32 27.70 12.08
N GLY A 104 -6.30 28.53 12.28
CA GLY A 104 -5.89 28.87 13.64
C GLY A 104 -4.84 29.96 13.73
N HIS A 105 -4.76 30.64 14.87
CA HIS A 105 -3.78 31.69 15.13
C HIS A 105 -2.74 31.18 16.11
N GLY A 106 -1.59 30.74 15.60
CA GLY A 106 -0.33 30.83 16.32
C GLY A 106 -0.20 30.21 17.70
N ALA A 107 -0.10 28.89 17.75
CA ALA A 107 0.60 28.22 18.85
C ALA A 107 2.11 28.02 18.55
N GLY A 108 2.56 28.43 17.35
CA GLY A 108 3.92 28.19 16.87
C GLY A 108 4.27 26.70 16.90
N GLU A 109 5.50 26.40 17.35
CA GLU A 109 6.04 25.03 17.46
C GLU A 109 5.23 24.10 18.36
N GLN A 110 4.35 24.65 19.22
CA GLN A 110 3.45 23.85 20.05
C GLN A 110 2.37 23.15 19.21
N GLY A 111 2.16 23.47 17.93
CA GLY A 111 1.19 22.75 17.09
C GLY A 111 -0.27 22.90 17.51
N LEU A 112 -1.13 21.96 17.12
CA LEU A 112 -2.59 22.06 17.34
C LEU A 112 -2.95 22.00 18.84
N LEU A 113 -3.68 23.02 19.29
CA LEU A 113 -4.23 23.13 20.64
C LEU A 113 -5.75 22.98 20.62
N PHE A 114 -6.28 22.18 21.54
CA PHE A 114 -7.71 21.94 21.72
C PHE A 114 -8.10 22.16 23.19
N VAL A 115 -9.32 22.64 23.43
CA VAL A 115 -10.00 22.59 24.72
C VAL A 115 -10.20 21.13 25.14
N SER A 116 -10.08 20.85 26.43
CA SER A 116 -10.43 19.53 26.99
C SER A 116 -11.91 19.21 26.74
N ASP A 117 -12.23 17.93 26.58
CA ASP A 117 -13.63 17.47 26.50
C ASP A 117 -14.43 17.82 27.76
N GLU A 118 -13.76 17.96 28.92
CA GLU A 118 -14.36 18.37 30.20
C GLU A 118 -14.85 19.83 30.20
N SER A 119 -14.30 20.67 29.34
CA SER A 119 -14.67 22.08 29.18
C SER A 119 -15.50 22.31 27.90
N ALA A 120 -16.14 21.24 27.38
CA ALA A 120 -17.07 21.32 26.26
C ALA A 120 -18.19 22.34 26.54
N GLY A 121 -18.37 23.31 25.63
CA GLY A 121 -19.34 24.40 25.77
C GLY A 121 -18.74 25.77 26.15
N ALA A 122 -17.42 25.86 26.32
CA ALA A 122 -16.73 27.15 26.47
C ALA A 122 -16.79 28.02 25.19
N ILE A 123 -16.96 27.40 24.02
CA ILE A 123 -17.24 28.04 22.74
C ILE A 123 -18.55 27.46 22.21
N TYR A 124 -19.49 28.31 21.82
CA TYR A 124 -20.83 27.90 21.39
C TYR A 124 -21.35 28.81 20.27
N ARG A 125 -22.30 28.31 19.47
CA ARG A 125 -23.08 29.14 18.56
C ARG A 125 -24.29 29.70 19.31
N SER A 126 -24.46 31.02 19.24
CA SER A 126 -25.68 31.68 19.67
C SER A 126 -26.82 31.45 18.67
N ASP A 127 -28.05 31.78 19.06
CA ASP A 127 -29.25 31.59 18.24
C ASP A 127 -29.23 32.41 16.93
N SER A 128 -28.40 33.47 16.86
CA SER A 128 -28.15 34.25 15.64
C SER A 128 -27.11 33.62 14.71
N GLY A 129 -26.55 32.47 15.07
CA GLY A 129 -25.48 31.80 14.33
C GLY A 129 -24.08 32.35 14.62
N GLU A 130 -23.97 33.46 15.37
CA GLU A 130 -22.68 34.02 15.81
C GLU A 130 -22.03 33.09 16.83
N VAL A 131 -20.74 32.86 16.66
CA VAL A 131 -19.95 32.10 17.61
C VAL A 131 -19.56 33.01 18.77
N ARG A 132 -19.77 32.53 19.99
CA ARG A 132 -19.37 33.19 21.22
C ARG A 132 -18.47 32.29 22.04
N SER A 133 -17.54 32.90 22.77
CA SER A 133 -16.73 32.21 23.77
C SER A 133 -17.03 32.77 25.16
N ARG A 134 -17.07 31.90 26.16
CA ARG A 134 -16.91 32.30 27.56
C ARG A 134 -15.42 32.47 27.84
N SER A 135 -15.07 33.16 28.92
CA SER A 135 -13.68 33.28 29.36
C SER A 135 -13.11 31.87 29.60
N ILE A 136 -12.31 31.36 28.65
CA ILE A 136 -11.69 30.03 28.73
C ILE A 136 -10.44 30.16 29.57
N ASN A 137 -10.28 29.31 30.58
CA ASN A 137 -9.06 29.31 31.36
C ASN A 137 -7.93 28.66 30.56
N THR A 138 -6.73 29.23 30.56
CA THR A 138 -5.56 28.67 29.87
C THR A 138 -5.26 27.23 30.29
N ASN A 139 -5.65 26.82 31.50
CA ASN A 139 -5.47 25.46 32.01
C ASN A 139 -6.40 24.42 31.35
N GLU A 140 -7.45 24.86 30.66
CA GLU A 140 -8.42 24.00 29.97
C GLU A 140 -7.99 23.68 28.53
N ILE A 141 -6.90 24.30 28.05
CA ILE A 141 -6.39 24.14 26.70
C ILE A 141 -5.18 23.23 26.74
N LYS A 142 -5.24 22.18 25.93
CA LYS A 142 -4.27 21.10 25.90
C LYS A 142 -3.69 20.97 24.51
N PHE A 143 -2.37 20.82 24.48
CA PHE A 143 -1.67 20.33 23.31
C PHE A 143 -2.13 18.91 23.00
N VAL A 144 -2.42 18.64 21.72
CA VAL A 144 -2.70 17.28 21.27
C VAL A 144 -1.41 16.63 20.80
N PRO A 145 -0.93 15.56 21.47
CA PRO A 145 0.31 14.92 21.06
C PRO A 145 0.19 14.34 19.63
N ALA A 146 1.32 14.27 18.93
CA ALA A 146 1.37 13.91 17.52
C ALA A 146 0.78 12.53 17.21
N GLN A 147 1.06 11.51 18.02
CA GLN A 147 0.56 10.15 17.77
C GLN A 147 -0.96 10.03 17.99
N PRO A 148 -1.57 10.53 19.09
CA PRO A 148 -3.02 10.63 19.22
C PRO A 148 -3.70 11.34 18.06
N LEU A 149 -3.13 12.45 17.58
CA LEU A 149 -3.66 13.17 16.41
C LEU A 149 -3.60 12.31 15.15
N ALA A 150 -2.46 11.67 14.88
CA ALA A 150 -2.30 10.78 13.72
C ALA A 150 -3.27 9.59 13.77
N ASN A 151 -3.47 8.98 14.95
CA ASN A 151 -4.42 7.89 15.15
C ASN A 151 -5.87 8.34 14.92
N LEU A 152 -6.21 9.55 15.36
CA LEU A 152 -7.53 10.12 15.14
C LEU A 152 -7.82 10.31 13.65
N LEU A 153 -6.86 10.86 12.90
CA LEU A 153 -7.00 11.09 11.46
C LEU A 153 -6.95 9.78 10.65
N GLN A 154 -6.27 8.75 11.16
CA GLN A 154 -6.23 7.42 10.55
C GLN A 154 -7.63 6.79 10.45
N LEU A 155 -8.58 7.17 11.30
CA LEU A 155 -9.98 6.70 11.20
C LEU A 155 -10.65 7.06 9.87
N CYS A 156 -10.09 8.00 9.12
CA CYS A 156 -10.62 8.47 7.85
C CYS A 156 -9.61 8.38 6.71
N ASP A 157 -8.55 7.56 6.83
CA ASP A 157 -7.47 7.49 5.83
C ASP A 157 -7.93 6.97 4.45
N GLU A 158 -9.08 6.30 4.37
CA GLU A 158 -9.74 5.92 3.11
C GLU A 158 -10.30 7.10 2.32
N HIS A 159 -10.63 8.22 3.00
CA HIS A 159 -11.31 9.38 2.39
C HIS A 159 -10.50 10.67 2.49
N LEU A 160 -9.74 10.86 3.56
CA LEU A 160 -8.98 12.06 3.85
C LEU A 160 -7.70 12.10 3.02
N GLU A 161 -7.71 12.95 2.00
CA GLU A 161 -6.62 13.06 1.02
C GLU A 161 -5.61 14.14 1.40
N CYS A 162 -6.06 15.23 2.04
CA CYS A 162 -5.22 16.36 2.38
C CYS A 162 -5.56 16.97 3.74
N VAL A 163 -4.53 17.22 4.55
CA VAL A 163 -4.61 18.02 5.78
C VAL A 163 -3.84 19.32 5.57
N VAL A 164 -4.49 20.46 5.83
CA VAL A 164 -3.89 21.79 5.81
C VAL A 164 -3.80 22.29 7.24
N LEU A 165 -2.58 22.49 7.73
CA LEU A 165 -2.26 23.04 9.05
C LEU A 165 -1.98 24.53 8.90
N ASN A 166 -3.04 25.33 8.73
CA ASN A 166 -2.93 26.74 8.39
C ASN A 166 -2.69 27.58 9.65
N ALA A 167 -1.56 28.30 9.68
CA ALA A 167 -1.10 29.16 10.79
C ALA A 167 -0.97 28.49 12.18
N CYS A 168 -0.96 27.16 12.24
CA CYS A 168 -0.71 26.37 13.45
C CYS A 168 -0.02 25.05 13.09
N TYR A 169 1.25 24.86 13.47
CA TYR A 169 2.04 23.79 12.92
C TYR A 169 3.25 23.40 13.78
N SER A 170 3.43 22.10 13.98
CA SER A 170 4.59 21.47 14.58
C SER A 170 5.15 20.44 13.60
N ASP A 171 6.46 20.43 13.36
CA ASP A 171 7.11 19.43 12.48
C ASP A 171 6.78 18.00 12.92
N VAL A 172 6.76 17.76 14.24
CA VAL A 172 6.47 16.45 14.84
C VAL A 172 5.04 16.00 14.52
N GLN A 173 4.05 16.90 14.62
CA GLN A 173 2.68 16.60 14.23
C GLN A 173 2.56 16.42 12.71
N GLY A 174 3.20 17.30 11.93
CA GLY A 174 3.19 17.23 10.47
C GLY A 174 3.73 15.90 9.95
N ASP A 175 4.85 15.43 10.50
CA ASP A 175 5.46 14.14 10.18
C ASP A 175 4.51 12.99 10.54
N ALA A 176 3.96 12.98 11.76
CA ALA A 176 3.05 11.94 12.21
C ALA A 176 1.76 11.85 11.35
N ILE A 177 1.19 12.99 10.95
CA ILE A 177 0.03 13.04 10.06
C ILE A 177 0.40 12.50 8.67
N SER A 178 1.55 12.92 8.12
CA SER A 178 2.00 12.52 6.78
C SER A 178 2.36 11.04 6.64
N ALA A 179 2.54 10.33 7.77
CA ALA A 179 2.71 8.88 7.76
C ALA A 179 1.45 8.16 7.23
N ASN A 180 0.27 8.72 7.47
CA ASN A 180 -1.01 8.10 7.13
C ASN A 180 -1.78 8.87 6.05
N ILE A 181 -1.64 10.20 5.99
CA ILE A 181 -2.38 11.06 5.06
C ILE A 181 -1.55 11.39 3.80
N PRO A 182 -2.12 11.27 2.58
CA PRO A 182 -1.38 11.50 1.34
C PRO A 182 -0.67 12.85 1.25
N PHE A 183 -1.34 13.95 1.64
CA PHE A 183 -0.78 15.30 1.63
C PHE A 183 -0.97 15.99 2.96
N THR A 184 0.13 16.45 3.56
CA THR A 184 0.09 17.32 4.75
C THR A 184 0.79 18.63 4.40
N ILE A 185 0.03 19.73 4.44
CA ILE A 185 0.53 21.08 4.22
C ILE A 185 0.62 21.78 5.57
N GLY A 186 1.70 22.51 5.81
CA GLY A 186 1.86 23.30 7.03
C GLY A 186 2.69 24.57 6.82
N MET A 187 2.68 25.41 7.84
CA MET A 187 3.46 26.65 7.92
C MET A 187 4.54 26.52 8.99
N ARG A 188 5.82 26.50 8.61
CA ARG A 188 6.96 26.36 9.54
C ARG A 188 7.03 27.48 10.57
N ASP A 189 6.67 28.68 10.16
CA ASP A 189 6.73 29.87 11.00
C ASP A 189 5.34 30.35 11.38
N LEU A 190 5.27 31.10 12.50
CA LEU A 190 4.08 31.86 12.83
C LEU A 190 3.84 32.91 11.76
N VAL A 191 2.67 32.88 11.12
CA VAL A 191 2.27 33.87 10.12
C VAL A 191 1.10 34.71 10.60
N GLU A 192 1.00 35.91 10.06
CA GLU A 192 -0.19 36.75 10.24
C GLU A 192 -1.40 36.19 9.49
N ASP A 193 -2.59 36.51 9.98
CA ASP A 193 -3.87 36.00 9.47
C ASP A 193 -4.04 36.29 7.98
N HIS A 194 -3.62 37.47 7.54
CA HIS A 194 -3.74 37.88 6.15
C HIS A 194 -2.92 36.94 5.24
N VAL A 195 -1.75 36.49 5.68
CA VAL A 195 -0.90 35.51 4.97
C VAL A 195 -1.60 34.16 4.89
N ALA A 196 -2.16 33.70 6.01
CA ALA A 196 -2.87 32.43 6.07
C ALA A 196 -4.12 32.40 5.17
N ILE A 197 -4.88 33.50 5.19
CA ILE A 197 -6.06 33.69 4.34
C ILE A 197 -5.66 33.75 2.86
N LYS A 198 -4.54 34.38 2.52
CA LYS A 198 -4.02 34.45 1.14
C LYS A 198 -3.57 33.09 0.63
N PHE A 199 -2.91 32.29 1.48
CA PHE A 199 -2.61 30.90 1.16
C PHE A 199 -3.89 30.14 0.82
N SER A 200 -4.89 30.21 1.71
CA SER A 200 -6.19 29.56 1.53
C SER A 200 -6.85 29.99 0.22
N GLN A 201 -6.86 31.30 -0.09
CA GLN A 201 -7.40 31.81 -1.35
C GLN A 201 -6.75 31.15 -2.58
N GLY A 202 -5.41 31.22 -2.69
CA GLY A 202 -4.70 30.67 -3.84
C GLY A 202 -4.78 29.14 -3.93
N PHE A 203 -4.73 28.46 -2.78
CA PHE A 203 -4.87 27.02 -2.69
C PHE A 203 -6.25 26.57 -3.21
N TYR A 204 -7.34 27.15 -2.70
CA TYR A 204 -8.69 26.74 -3.09
C TYR A 204 -9.11 27.24 -4.48
N ASP A 205 -8.52 28.33 -5.00
CA ASP A 205 -8.68 28.72 -6.41
C ASP A 205 -8.16 27.62 -7.33
N ALA A 206 -6.98 27.07 -7.03
CA ALA A 206 -6.40 25.97 -7.80
C ALA A 206 -7.20 24.66 -7.64
N ILE A 207 -7.67 24.34 -6.44
CA ILE A 207 -8.57 23.20 -6.20
C ILE A 207 -9.86 23.36 -7.01
N GLY A 208 -10.48 24.54 -6.99
CA GLY A 208 -11.64 24.88 -7.80
C GLY A 208 -11.39 24.73 -9.30
N ALA A 209 -10.18 25.02 -9.77
CA ALA A 209 -9.74 24.82 -11.15
C ALA A 209 -9.39 23.35 -11.48
N GLY A 210 -9.60 22.41 -10.55
CA GLY A 210 -9.35 20.98 -10.73
C GLY A 210 -7.87 20.61 -10.70
N LYS A 211 -7.03 21.43 -10.07
CA LYS A 211 -5.61 21.13 -9.90
C LYS A 211 -5.40 20.15 -8.74
N VAL A 212 -4.38 19.31 -8.86
CA VAL A 212 -3.95 18.39 -7.79
C VAL A 212 -3.38 19.15 -6.58
N TYR A 213 -3.41 18.54 -5.39
CA TYR A 213 -2.96 19.18 -4.13
C TYR A 213 -1.56 19.79 -4.18
N GLU A 214 -0.61 19.12 -4.85
CA GLU A 214 0.74 19.66 -5.00
C GLU A 214 0.78 20.95 -5.83
N MET A 215 -0.04 21.02 -6.87
CA MET A 215 -0.17 22.23 -7.66
C MET A 215 -0.92 23.29 -6.85
N ALA A 216 -2.01 22.93 -6.18
CA ALA A 216 -2.73 23.86 -5.30
C ALA A 216 -1.83 24.46 -4.21
N PHE A 217 -0.94 23.67 -3.61
CA PHE A 217 0.09 24.14 -2.69
C PHE A 217 1.00 25.21 -3.32
N LYS A 218 1.48 24.97 -4.56
CA LYS A 218 2.29 25.95 -5.30
C LYS A 218 1.51 27.24 -5.58
N TRP A 219 0.23 27.16 -5.90
CA TRP A 219 -0.62 28.33 -6.14
C TRP A 219 -0.86 29.13 -4.86
N GLY A 220 -1.16 28.47 -3.74
CA GLY A 220 -1.27 29.12 -2.43
C GLY A 220 0.04 29.82 -2.03
N LYS A 221 1.19 29.20 -2.30
CA LYS A 221 2.50 29.81 -2.09
C LYS A 221 2.69 31.10 -2.91
N VAL A 222 2.40 31.05 -4.22
CA VAL A 222 2.52 32.23 -5.09
C VAL A 222 1.55 33.35 -4.68
N ALA A 223 0.35 33.00 -4.20
CA ALA A 223 -0.61 33.98 -3.69
C ALA A 223 -0.07 34.77 -2.49
N ILE A 224 0.71 34.12 -1.62
CA ILE A 224 1.40 34.81 -0.52
C ILE A 224 2.55 35.68 -1.04
N GLU A 225 3.39 35.16 -1.95
CA GLU A 225 4.54 35.89 -2.52
C GLU A 225 4.12 37.20 -3.19
N PHE A 226 2.97 37.20 -3.86
CA PHE A 226 2.43 38.39 -4.51
C PHE A 226 2.01 39.48 -3.50
N ASP A 227 1.52 39.09 -2.33
CA ASP A 227 0.97 39.99 -1.31
C ASP A 227 2.07 40.53 -0.37
N LEU A 228 3.07 39.71 -0.03
CA LEU A 228 4.17 40.07 0.91
C LEU A 228 5.34 40.84 0.29
N ALA A 229 5.36 41.04 -1.04
CA ALA A 229 6.40 41.75 -1.80
C ALA A 229 7.86 41.26 -1.61
N ASN A 230 8.09 40.15 -0.88
CA ASN A 230 9.40 39.58 -0.56
C ASN A 230 9.43 38.05 -0.83
N ASN A 231 10.62 37.52 -1.15
CA ASN A 231 10.88 36.11 -1.48
C ASN A 231 10.76 35.11 -0.29
N GLU A 232 10.24 35.56 0.87
CA GLU A 232 10.28 34.83 2.14
C GLU A 232 9.20 33.73 2.26
N ALA A 233 8.12 33.79 1.47
CA ALA A 233 7.08 32.76 1.47
C ALA A 233 7.63 31.34 1.16
N SER A 234 8.80 31.28 0.51
CA SER A 234 9.51 30.04 0.22
C SER A 234 10.09 29.31 1.41
N GLN A 235 10.29 29.99 2.54
CA GLN A 235 10.79 29.38 3.77
C GLN A 235 9.66 29.03 4.76
N ILE A 236 8.51 29.69 4.64
CA ILE A 236 7.37 29.59 5.55
C ILE A 236 6.51 28.33 5.29
N LEU A 237 6.37 27.86 4.04
CA LEU A 237 5.44 26.76 3.71
C LEU A 237 6.15 25.41 3.48
N ILE A 238 5.53 24.33 3.95
CA ILE A 238 6.00 22.96 3.74
C ILE A 238 4.87 22.05 3.24
N LEU A 239 5.21 21.19 2.28
CA LEU A 239 4.37 20.10 1.80
C LEU A 239 5.06 18.77 2.09
N ARG A 240 4.40 17.91 2.87
CA ARG A 240 4.77 16.50 3.02
C ARG A 240 3.88 15.63 2.16
N LYS A 241 4.50 14.63 1.55
CA LYS A 241 3.80 13.56 0.83
C LYS A 241 4.01 12.26 1.56
N LYS A 242 2.95 11.49 1.77
CA LYS A 242 3.07 10.12 2.27
C LYS A 242 4.02 9.35 1.35
N ARG A 243 5.03 8.70 1.94
CA ARG A 243 5.93 7.84 1.18
C ARG A 243 5.13 6.66 0.64
N SER A 244 4.93 6.61 -0.67
CA SER A 244 4.46 5.42 -1.36
C SER A 244 5.66 4.49 -1.59
N LEU A 245 5.55 3.24 -1.16
CA LEU A 245 6.54 2.23 -1.53
C LEU A 245 6.43 1.95 -3.03
N SER A 246 7.56 1.72 -3.68
CA SER A 246 7.65 1.22 -5.04
C SER A 246 7.24 -0.26 -5.12
N ALA A 247 6.95 -0.74 -6.33
CA ALA A 247 6.64 -2.16 -6.56
C ALA A 247 7.76 -3.09 -6.04
N SER A 248 9.03 -2.70 -6.18
CA SER A 248 10.18 -3.45 -5.69
C SER A 248 10.27 -3.44 -4.16
N GLU A 249 9.95 -2.32 -3.50
CA GLU A 249 9.92 -2.25 -2.03
C GLU A 249 8.79 -3.10 -1.45
N TYR A 250 7.59 -3.07 -2.04
CA TYR A 250 6.51 -3.98 -1.67
C TYR A 250 6.92 -5.44 -1.87
N PHE A 251 7.54 -5.78 -3.01
CA PHE A 251 8.04 -7.12 -3.28
C PHE A 251 9.08 -7.59 -2.25
N ASN A 252 10.06 -6.75 -1.91
CA ASN A 252 11.10 -7.10 -0.94
C ASN A 252 10.48 -7.34 0.44
N ARG A 253 9.55 -6.46 0.87
CA ARG A 253 8.83 -6.63 2.13
C ARG A 253 7.98 -7.90 2.15
N ALA A 254 7.31 -8.22 1.03
CA ALA A 254 6.55 -9.45 0.86
C ALA A 254 7.44 -10.70 0.97
N TYR A 255 8.64 -10.64 0.36
CA TYR A 255 9.63 -11.70 0.42
C TYR A 255 10.07 -11.96 1.87
N ASP A 256 10.43 -10.91 2.60
CA ASP A 256 10.85 -11.01 4.01
C ASP A 256 9.73 -11.59 4.90
N LYS A 257 8.49 -11.13 4.71
CA LYS A 257 7.31 -11.70 5.39
C LYS A 257 7.13 -13.17 5.10
N SER A 258 7.30 -13.58 3.84
CA SER A 258 7.22 -14.99 3.43
C SER A 258 8.30 -15.84 4.10
N GLN A 259 9.54 -15.33 4.22
CA GLN A 259 10.62 -16.05 4.91
C GLN A 259 10.35 -16.18 6.42
N ASN A 260 9.68 -15.19 7.02
CA ASN A 260 9.27 -15.21 8.42
C ASN A 260 7.96 -15.98 8.68
N GLY A 261 7.35 -16.59 7.66
CA GLY A 261 6.14 -17.38 7.78
C GLY A 261 4.82 -16.59 7.76
N ASP A 262 4.86 -15.26 7.64
CA ASP A 262 3.67 -14.41 7.46
C ASP A 262 3.19 -14.47 6.00
N LYS A 263 2.53 -15.57 5.66
CA LYS A 263 2.02 -15.83 4.30
C LYS A 263 0.95 -14.82 3.90
N GLN A 264 0.06 -14.43 4.80
CA GLN A 264 -1.04 -13.53 4.49
C GLN A 264 -0.52 -12.10 4.24
N GLY A 265 0.38 -11.61 5.10
CA GLY A 265 1.02 -10.31 4.91
C GLY A 265 1.89 -10.27 3.66
N ALA A 266 2.54 -11.38 3.29
CA ALA A 266 3.27 -11.50 2.04
C ALA A 266 2.34 -11.38 0.83
N ILE A 267 1.21 -12.09 0.82
CA ILE A 267 0.21 -12.02 -0.26
C ILE A 267 -0.31 -10.58 -0.44
N THR A 268 -0.62 -9.88 0.65
CA THR A 268 -1.06 -8.47 0.61
C THR A 268 -0.01 -7.58 -0.03
N ASP A 269 1.26 -7.72 0.32
CA ASP A 269 2.32 -6.89 -0.26
C ASP A 269 2.63 -7.26 -1.72
N TYR A 270 2.56 -8.54 -2.09
CA TYR A 270 2.66 -8.93 -3.50
C TYR A 270 1.50 -8.37 -4.33
N ASN A 271 0.29 -8.27 -3.77
CA ASN A 271 -0.84 -7.62 -4.46
C ASN A 271 -0.51 -6.16 -4.77
N GLU A 272 0.04 -5.41 -3.83
CA GLU A 272 0.44 -4.01 -4.06
C GLU A 272 1.59 -3.92 -5.07
N ALA A 273 2.58 -4.81 -5.00
CA ALA A 273 3.66 -4.86 -5.98
C ALA A 273 3.14 -5.09 -7.41
N ILE A 274 2.18 -6.00 -7.58
CA ILE A 274 1.54 -6.31 -8.87
C ILE A 274 0.63 -5.15 -9.33
N ARG A 275 -0.11 -4.53 -8.41
CA ARG A 275 -0.95 -3.36 -8.71
C ARG A 275 -0.11 -2.20 -9.25
N LEU A 276 1.06 -1.98 -8.68
CA LEU A 276 2.00 -0.93 -9.10
C LEU A 276 2.80 -1.30 -10.35
N ASN A 277 3.11 -2.59 -10.54
CA ASN A 277 3.77 -3.10 -11.74
C ASN A 277 3.13 -4.42 -12.20
N PRO A 278 2.13 -4.36 -13.10
CA PRO A 278 1.46 -5.56 -13.62
C PRO A 278 2.34 -6.52 -14.41
N TYR A 279 3.58 -6.11 -14.76
CA TYR A 279 4.55 -6.94 -15.48
C TYR A 279 5.60 -7.57 -14.53
N TYR A 280 5.39 -7.51 -13.21
CA TYR A 280 6.36 -7.99 -12.23
C TYR A 280 6.28 -9.51 -12.02
N VAL A 281 6.90 -10.25 -12.93
CA VAL A 281 6.92 -11.74 -12.97
C VAL A 281 7.26 -12.37 -11.61
N ALA A 282 8.29 -11.86 -10.93
CA ALA A 282 8.72 -12.39 -9.64
C ALA A 282 7.63 -12.26 -8.56
N ALA A 283 6.85 -11.17 -8.59
CA ALA A 283 5.76 -10.97 -7.63
C ALA A 283 4.62 -11.98 -7.85
N TYR A 284 4.25 -12.28 -9.10
CA TYR A 284 3.30 -13.35 -9.39
C TYR A 284 3.82 -14.71 -8.94
N SER A 285 5.06 -15.07 -9.33
CA SER A 285 5.65 -16.36 -8.95
C SER A 285 5.68 -16.55 -7.42
N ASN A 286 6.17 -15.56 -6.68
CA ASN A 286 6.27 -15.67 -5.22
C ASN A 286 4.90 -15.59 -4.52
N ARG A 287 3.94 -14.82 -5.05
CA ARG A 287 2.54 -14.85 -4.56
C ARG A 287 1.92 -16.22 -4.80
N GLY A 288 2.21 -16.86 -5.93
CA GLY A 288 1.78 -18.22 -6.24
C GLY A 288 2.33 -19.24 -5.23
N ILE A 289 3.60 -19.13 -4.85
CA ILE A 289 4.19 -19.95 -3.78
C ILE A 289 3.44 -19.73 -2.45
N ALA A 290 3.25 -18.47 -2.04
CA ALA A 290 2.57 -18.14 -0.79
C ALA A 290 1.12 -18.65 -0.74
N LYS A 291 0.35 -18.45 -1.83
CA LYS A 291 -1.03 -18.95 -1.95
C LYS A 291 -1.11 -20.47 -1.85
N ARG A 292 -0.24 -21.19 -2.58
CA ARG A 292 -0.18 -22.66 -2.52
C ARG A 292 0.10 -23.14 -1.10
N GLN A 293 1.06 -22.52 -0.41
CA GLN A 293 1.39 -22.84 0.98
C GLN A 293 0.29 -22.46 1.99
N SER A 294 -0.61 -21.55 1.63
CA SER A 294 -1.81 -21.19 2.40
C SER A 294 -3.05 -22.03 2.03
N GLY A 295 -2.91 -23.00 1.10
CA GLY A 295 -3.98 -23.88 0.66
C GLY A 295 -4.75 -23.40 -0.58
N ASP A 296 -4.53 -22.17 -1.03
CA ASP A 296 -5.14 -21.62 -2.26
C ASP A 296 -4.36 -22.07 -3.50
N LYS A 297 -4.53 -23.35 -3.84
CA LYS A 297 -3.86 -23.99 -4.99
C LYS A 297 -4.35 -23.43 -6.32
N GLN A 298 -5.64 -23.10 -6.43
CA GLN A 298 -6.23 -22.53 -7.65
C GLN A 298 -5.71 -21.10 -7.90
N GLY A 299 -5.67 -20.26 -6.86
CA GLY A 299 -5.09 -18.92 -6.96
C GLY A 299 -3.59 -18.94 -7.25
N ALA A 300 -2.87 -19.97 -6.80
CA ALA A 300 -1.48 -20.18 -7.19
C ALA A 300 -1.33 -20.50 -8.69
N ILE A 301 -2.17 -21.39 -9.24
CA ILE A 301 -2.19 -21.70 -10.68
C ILE A 301 -2.48 -20.44 -11.50
N ALA A 302 -3.43 -19.61 -11.07
CA ALA A 302 -3.73 -18.34 -11.74
C ALA A 302 -2.51 -17.41 -11.76
N ASP A 303 -1.79 -17.27 -10.64
CA ASP A 303 -0.58 -16.45 -10.59
C ASP A 303 0.53 -16.98 -11.49
N TYR A 304 0.73 -18.30 -11.56
CA TYR A 304 1.71 -18.87 -12.49
C TYR A 304 1.30 -18.73 -13.95
N ASN A 305 -0.01 -18.76 -14.27
CA ASN A 305 -0.48 -18.49 -15.64
C ASN A 305 -0.09 -17.08 -16.09
N GLU A 306 -0.30 -16.07 -15.24
CA GLU A 306 0.12 -14.69 -15.53
C GLU A 306 1.65 -14.59 -15.66
N ALA A 307 2.40 -15.20 -14.75
CA ALA A 307 3.86 -15.20 -14.82
C ALA A 307 4.38 -15.85 -16.12
N ILE A 308 3.78 -16.96 -16.55
CA ILE A 308 4.13 -17.67 -17.79
C ILE A 308 3.76 -16.84 -19.02
N CYS A 309 2.62 -16.15 -19.01
CA CYS A 309 2.24 -15.23 -20.08
C CYS A 309 3.30 -14.13 -20.27
N LEU A 310 3.85 -13.62 -19.17
CA LEU A 310 4.89 -12.59 -19.17
C LEU A 310 6.29 -13.14 -19.53
N LYS A 311 6.62 -14.36 -19.09
CA LYS A 311 7.93 -15.01 -19.30
C LYS A 311 7.76 -16.51 -19.62
N PRO A 312 7.41 -16.86 -20.85
CA PRO A 312 7.09 -18.24 -21.23
C PRO A 312 8.31 -19.16 -21.32
N ASP A 313 9.53 -18.63 -21.24
CA ASP A 313 10.80 -19.35 -21.30
C ASP A 313 11.37 -19.69 -19.91
N TYR A 314 10.68 -19.32 -18.83
CA TYR A 314 11.14 -19.53 -17.46
C TYR A 314 10.68 -20.89 -16.90
N ALA A 315 11.58 -21.88 -16.95
CA ALA A 315 11.30 -23.25 -16.50
C ALA A 315 10.71 -23.37 -15.08
N HIS A 316 11.16 -22.52 -14.14
CA HIS A 316 10.69 -22.55 -12.76
C HIS A 316 9.20 -22.19 -12.60
N LEU A 317 8.62 -21.44 -13.54
CA LEU A 317 7.21 -21.07 -13.51
C LEU A 317 6.33 -22.28 -13.85
N TYR A 318 6.71 -23.06 -14.85
CA TYR A 318 6.04 -24.32 -15.17
C TYR A 318 6.21 -25.33 -14.04
N TYR A 319 7.42 -25.45 -13.48
CA TYR A 319 7.64 -26.29 -12.30
C TYR A 319 6.73 -25.89 -11.13
N GLY A 320 6.62 -24.60 -10.82
CA GLY A 320 5.75 -24.08 -9.78
C GLY A 320 4.25 -24.35 -10.03
N ARG A 321 3.79 -24.16 -11.28
CA ARG A 321 2.41 -24.47 -11.68
C ARG A 321 2.12 -25.97 -11.64
N GLY A 322 3.05 -26.79 -12.11
CA GLY A 322 2.96 -28.24 -12.08
C GLY A 322 2.84 -28.76 -10.64
N PHE A 323 3.62 -28.18 -9.71
CA PHE A 323 3.49 -28.49 -8.29
C PHE A 323 2.10 -28.13 -7.74
N ALA A 324 1.58 -26.94 -8.09
CA ALA A 324 0.25 -26.52 -7.64
C ALA A 324 -0.88 -27.41 -8.19
N LYS A 325 -0.76 -27.88 -9.44
CA LYS A 325 -1.69 -28.85 -10.04
C LYS A 325 -1.59 -30.22 -9.40
N ASP A 326 -0.37 -30.69 -9.11
CA ASP A 326 -0.13 -31.95 -8.42
C ASP A 326 -0.78 -31.95 -7.03
N ASP A 327 -0.59 -30.86 -6.27
CA ASP A 327 -1.24 -30.63 -4.97
C ASP A 327 -2.78 -30.65 -5.08
N LEU A 328 -3.35 -30.29 -6.23
CA LEU A 328 -4.78 -30.30 -6.52
C LEU A 328 -5.29 -31.67 -7.00
N GLY A 329 -4.39 -32.62 -7.26
CA GLY A 329 -4.70 -33.94 -7.81
C GLY A 329 -4.74 -34.00 -9.34
N ASP A 330 -4.46 -32.91 -10.05
CA ASP A 330 -4.35 -32.88 -11.52
C ASP A 330 -2.98 -33.39 -11.96
N LYS A 331 -2.79 -34.72 -11.86
CA LYS A 331 -1.52 -35.39 -12.19
C LYS A 331 -1.14 -35.23 -13.67
N GLN A 332 -2.12 -35.32 -14.58
CA GLN A 332 -1.87 -35.16 -16.02
C GLN A 332 -1.43 -33.72 -16.35
N GLY A 333 -2.12 -32.72 -15.81
CA GLY A 333 -1.74 -31.32 -15.98
C GLY A 333 -0.39 -30.97 -15.33
N ALA A 334 -0.05 -31.61 -14.21
CA ALA A 334 1.26 -31.49 -13.58
C ALA A 334 2.37 -32.08 -14.46
N ILE A 335 2.19 -33.28 -15.01
CA ILE A 335 3.15 -33.89 -15.95
C ILE A 335 3.38 -33.00 -17.18
N ALA A 336 2.33 -32.40 -17.74
CA ALA A 336 2.47 -31.49 -18.87
C ALA A 336 3.35 -30.27 -18.52
N ASP A 337 3.17 -29.70 -17.32
CA ASP A 337 3.99 -28.58 -16.86
C ASP A 337 5.43 -29.00 -16.53
N PHE A 338 5.63 -30.16 -15.90
CA PHE A 338 6.99 -30.66 -15.64
C PHE A 338 7.73 -31.04 -16.92
N ASN A 339 7.03 -31.55 -17.94
CA ASN A 339 7.57 -31.77 -19.29
C ASN A 339 8.13 -30.47 -19.87
N GLU A 340 7.36 -29.39 -19.77
CA GLU A 340 7.80 -28.09 -20.29
C GLU A 340 8.96 -27.52 -19.46
N ALA A 341 8.94 -27.70 -18.14
CA ALA A 341 10.04 -27.30 -17.27
C ALA A 341 11.36 -28.00 -17.64
N VAL A 342 11.36 -29.31 -17.90
CA VAL A 342 12.57 -30.04 -18.31
C VAL A 342 12.96 -29.78 -19.77
N ARG A 343 12.00 -29.45 -20.64
CA ARG A 343 12.29 -29.03 -22.01
C ARG A 343 13.05 -27.69 -22.03
N LEU A 344 12.62 -26.73 -21.22
CA LEU A 344 13.25 -25.42 -21.07
C LEU A 344 14.56 -25.50 -20.28
N LYS A 345 14.63 -26.39 -19.28
CA LYS A 345 15.80 -26.60 -18.44
C LYS A 345 16.13 -28.11 -18.31
N PRO A 346 16.93 -28.67 -19.24
CA PRO A 346 17.24 -30.10 -19.25
C PRO A 346 18.04 -30.63 -18.05
N ASP A 347 18.63 -29.75 -17.23
CA ASP A 347 19.35 -30.09 -16.00
C ASP A 347 18.50 -29.87 -14.73
N TYR A 348 17.17 -29.76 -14.86
CA TYR A 348 16.27 -29.51 -13.74
C TYR A 348 15.92 -30.79 -12.97
N THR A 349 16.84 -31.28 -12.13
CA THR A 349 16.68 -32.49 -11.30
C THR A 349 15.32 -32.61 -10.62
N ALA A 350 14.87 -31.55 -9.93
CA ALA A 350 13.61 -31.58 -9.19
C ALA A 350 12.37 -31.75 -10.11
N ALA A 351 12.41 -31.21 -11.33
CA ALA A 351 11.32 -31.36 -12.29
C ALA A 351 11.24 -32.79 -12.83
N PHE A 352 12.38 -33.46 -13.07
CA PHE A 352 12.38 -34.90 -13.38
C PHE A 352 11.80 -35.73 -12.24
N TYR A 353 12.24 -35.49 -11.01
CA TYR A 353 11.70 -36.20 -9.85
C TYR A 353 10.19 -36.03 -9.69
N MET A 354 9.69 -34.79 -9.76
CA MET A 354 8.25 -34.51 -9.62
C MET A 354 7.44 -35.10 -10.78
N ARG A 355 7.98 -35.07 -12.02
CA ARG A 355 7.36 -35.74 -13.16
C ARG A 355 7.28 -37.26 -12.96
N GLY A 356 8.36 -37.87 -12.49
CA GLY A 356 8.40 -39.30 -12.17
C GLY A 356 7.39 -39.68 -11.09
N SER A 357 7.28 -38.87 -10.03
CA SER A 357 6.28 -39.06 -8.97
C SER A 357 4.85 -38.99 -9.51
N ALA A 358 4.53 -37.98 -10.32
CA ALA A 358 3.19 -37.86 -10.88
C ALA A 358 2.84 -39.00 -11.85
N LYS A 359 3.83 -39.54 -12.59
CA LYS A 359 3.67 -40.73 -13.43
C LYS A 359 3.45 -42.01 -12.63
N ASP A 360 4.19 -42.18 -11.53
CA ASP A 360 4.01 -43.33 -10.63
C ASP A 360 2.61 -43.33 -10.01
N ASP A 361 2.11 -42.16 -9.58
CA ASP A 361 0.75 -41.98 -9.07
C ASP A 361 -0.33 -42.37 -10.11
N LEU A 362 -0.03 -42.26 -11.41
CA LEU A 362 -0.90 -42.71 -12.50
C LEU A 362 -0.69 -44.17 -12.91
N GLY A 363 0.31 -44.85 -12.35
CA GLY A 363 0.66 -46.24 -12.65
C GLY A 363 1.68 -46.43 -13.78
N ASP A 364 2.20 -45.34 -14.36
CA ASP A 364 3.19 -45.33 -15.45
C ASP A 364 4.61 -45.59 -14.90
N LYS A 365 4.78 -46.75 -14.26
CA LYS A 365 5.96 -47.13 -13.48
C LYS A 365 7.26 -47.15 -14.29
N GLN A 366 7.18 -47.52 -15.57
CA GLN A 366 8.37 -47.58 -16.42
C GLN A 366 8.89 -46.18 -16.75
N GLU A 367 8.00 -45.26 -17.12
CA GLU A 367 8.35 -43.87 -17.35
C GLU A 367 8.77 -43.14 -16.07
N ALA A 368 8.19 -43.50 -14.92
CA ALA A 368 8.60 -42.99 -13.61
C ALA A 368 10.05 -43.39 -13.28
N ILE A 369 10.42 -44.66 -13.48
CA ILE A 369 11.80 -45.14 -13.31
C ILE A 369 12.76 -44.37 -14.24
N ALA A 370 12.38 -44.14 -15.49
CA ALA A 370 13.21 -43.36 -16.42
C ALA A 370 13.48 -41.94 -15.91
N ASP A 371 12.46 -41.28 -15.37
CA ASP A 371 12.60 -39.94 -14.79
C ASP A 371 13.44 -39.94 -13.51
N TYR A 372 13.29 -40.94 -12.64
CA TYR A 372 14.13 -41.08 -11.45
C TYR A 372 15.58 -41.38 -11.81
N ASN A 373 15.83 -42.18 -12.84
CA ASN A 373 17.18 -42.43 -13.35
C ASN A 373 17.83 -41.12 -13.81
N GLU A 374 17.09 -40.27 -14.52
CA GLU A 374 17.60 -38.99 -15.01
C GLU A 374 17.85 -38.00 -13.87
N ALA A 375 16.94 -37.93 -12.88
CA ALA A 375 17.16 -37.15 -11.67
C ALA A 375 18.44 -37.59 -10.93
N ILE A 376 18.66 -38.89 -10.79
CA ILE A 376 19.87 -39.47 -10.17
C ILE A 376 21.12 -39.18 -11.02
N ARG A 377 21.03 -39.26 -12.35
CA ARG A 377 22.14 -38.95 -13.25
C ARG A 377 22.58 -37.49 -13.13
N LEU A 378 21.61 -36.58 -13.03
CA LEU A 378 21.85 -35.14 -12.85
C LEU A 378 22.35 -34.81 -11.45
N ASN A 379 21.82 -35.48 -10.42
CA ASN A 379 22.24 -35.32 -9.04
C ASN A 379 22.30 -36.68 -8.33
N PRO A 380 23.49 -37.28 -8.22
CA PRO A 380 23.69 -38.55 -7.51
C PRO A 380 23.40 -38.52 -6.00
N GLU A 381 23.19 -37.33 -5.42
CA GLU A 381 22.85 -37.14 -4.00
C GLU A 381 21.34 -36.95 -3.78
N TYR A 382 20.52 -37.09 -4.83
CA TYR A 382 19.07 -36.92 -4.76
C TYR A 382 18.36 -38.13 -4.13
N ALA A 383 18.44 -38.23 -2.79
CA ALA A 383 17.97 -39.36 -1.99
C ALA A 383 16.52 -39.79 -2.30
N ASN A 384 15.62 -38.83 -2.51
CA ASN A 384 14.21 -39.11 -2.82
C ASN A 384 14.04 -39.93 -4.10
N ALA A 385 14.84 -39.69 -5.14
CA ALA A 385 14.73 -40.42 -6.39
C ALA A 385 15.16 -41.89 -6.23
N TYR A 386 16.20 -42.18 -5.42
CA TYR A 386 16.57 -43.55 -5.06
C TYR A 386 15.44 -44.23 -4.29
N TYR A 387 14.88 -43.56 -3.28
CA TYR A 387 13.80 -44.13 -2.48
C TYR A 387 12.57 -44.48 -3.33
N SER A 388 12.10 -43.54 -4.16
CA SER A 388 10.93 -43.76 -5.02
C SER A 388 11.18 -44.84 -6.07
N ARG A 389 12.37 -44.84 -6.71
CA ARG A 389 12.73 -45.91 -7.65
C ARG A 389 12.77 -47.29 -6.96
N GLY A 390 13.30 -47.35 -5.74
CA GLY A 390 13.32 -48.58 -4.93
C GLY A 390 11.93 -49.12 -4.61
N LEU A 391 10.94 -48.25 -4.35
CA LEU A 391 9.54 -48.66 -4.14
C LEU A 391 8.97 -49.34 -5.38
N ILE A 392 9.15 -48.75 -6.56
CA ILE A 392 8.65 -49.32 -7.81
C ILE A 392 9.33 -50.66 -8.10
N LYS A 393 10.66 -50.74 -7.94
CA LYS A 393 11.43 -51.98 -8.15
C LYS A 393 10.99 -53.11 -7.21
N ARG A 394 10.72 -52.78 -5.94
CA ARG A 394 10.16 -53.71 -4.96
C ARG A 394 8.83 -54.27 -5.44
N GLU A 395 7.93 -53.42 -5.91
CA GLU A 395 6.61 -53.83 -6.41
C GLU A 395 6.69 -54.71 -7.66
N ARG A 396 7.74 -54.53 -8.47
CA ARG A 396 8.06 -55.39 -9.63
C ARG A 396 8.76 -56.70 -9.26
N GLY A 397 9.06 -56.93 -7.99
CA GLY A 397 9.78 -58.13 -7.51
C GLY A 397 11.31 -58.07 -7.71
N GLU A 398 11.86 -56.92 -8.10
CA GLU A 398 13.30 -56.69 -8.33
C GLU A 398 14.03 -56.45 -7.00
N LYS A 399 13.99 -57.46 -6.11
CA LYS A 399 14.40 -57.37 -4.69
C LYS A 399 15.81 -56.83 -4.48
N GLN A 400 16.79 -57.31 -5.26
CA GLN A 400 18.20 -56.90 -5.11
C GLN A 400 18.43 -55.44 -5.51
N GLU A 401 17.79 -54.99 -6.60
CA GLU A 401 17.92 -53.62 -7.07
C GLU A 401 17.20 -52.64 -6.14
N ALA A 402 16.02 -53.02 -5.63
CA ALA A 402 15.31 -52.25 -4.62
C ALA A 402 16.15 -52.09 -3.33
N LEU A 403 16.80 -53.15 -2.87
CA LEU A 403 17.72 -53.10 -1.73
C LEU A 403 18.90 -52.15 -1.96
N ALA A 404 19.49 -52.15 -3.14
CA ALA A 404 20.57 -51.22 -3.49
C ALA A 404 20.10 -49.76 -3.44
N ASP A 405 18.91 -49.49 -3.98
CA ASP A 405 18.30 -48.16 -3.98
C ASP A 405 17.96 -47.68 -2.57
N PHE A 406 17.35 -48.52 -1.72
CA PHE A 406 17.05 -48.14 -0.34
C PHE A 406 18.31 -47.94 0.51
N ARG A 407 19.36 -48.73 0.30
CA ARG A 407 20.66 -48.51 0.98
C ARG A 407 21.22 -47.15 0.60
N LYS A 408 21.27 -46.84 -0.70
CA LYS A 408 21.78 -45.54 -1.16
C LYS A 408 20.93 -44.38 -0.65
N ALA A 409 19.60 -44.51 -0.67
CA ALA A 409 18.70 -43.53 -0.10
C ALA A 409 18.97 -43.32 1.41
N SER A 410 19.15 -44.40 2.19
CA SER A 410 19.44 -44.30 3.62
C SER A 410 20.74 -43.57 3.91
N GLU A 411 21.83 -43.88 3.19
CA GLU A 411 23.12 -43.20 3.34
C GLU A 411 22.97 -41.69 3.10
N LEU A 412 22.28 -41.32 2.02
CA LEU A 412 22.08 -39.92 1.64
C LEU A 412 21.17 -39.18 2.63
N PHE A 413 20.05 -39.79 3.06
CA PHE A 413 19.18 -39.18 4.07
C PHE A 413 19.89 -38.98 5.40
N GLN A 414 20.78 -39.90 5.79
CA GLN A 414 21.61 -39.75 6.98
C GLN A 414 22.57 -38.56 6.85
N GLN A 415 23.25 -38.43 5.70
CA GLN A 415 24.16 -37.30 5.42
C GLN A 415 23.40 -35.96 5.40
N GLN A 416 22.15 -35.97 4.97
CA GLN A 416 21.26 -34.79 4.93
C GLN A 416 20.60 -34.48 6.28
N GLY A 417 20.81 -35.30 7.32
CA GLY A 417 20.16 -35.14 8.63
C GLY A 417 18.66 -35.44 8.63
N ASN A 418 18.13 -36.10 7.59
CA ASN A 418 16.73 -36.42 7.44
C ASN A 418 16.40 -37.76 8.13
N THR A 419 16.34 -37.73 9.47
CA THR A 419 16.15 -38.92 10.31
C THR A 419 14.86 -39.70 10.00
N GLU A 420 13.78 -39.01 9.62
CA GLU A 420 12.51 -39.66 9.28
C GLU A 420 12.68 -40.57 8.06
N TRP A 421 13.20 -40.02 6.96
CA TRP A 421 13.36 -40.77 5.71
C TRP A 421 14.52 -41.78 5.76
N TYR A 422 15.53 -41.50 6.58
CA TYR A 422 16.55 -42.49 6.93
C TYR A 422 15.92 -43.74 7.55
N ASN A 423 15.10 -43.59 8.59
CA ASN A 423 14.43 -44.71 9.24
C ASN A 423 13.46 -45.44 8.30
N LYS A 424 12.67 -44.69 7.51
CA LYS A 424 11.80 -45.29 6.47
C LYS A 424 12.60 -46.13 5.47
N SER A 425 13.80 -45.71 5.11
CA SER A 425 14.67 -46.47 4.20
C SER A 425 15.19 -47.75 4.86
N LEU A 426 15.58 -47.70 6.15
CA LEU A 426 15.99 -48.89 6.90
C LEU A 426 14.87 -49.92 7.05
N ASP A 427 13.64 -49.48 7.26
CA ASP A 427 12.49 -50.37 7.37
C ASP A 427 12.25 -51.14 6.06
N ARG A 428 12.34 -50.45 4.91
CA ARG A 428 12.28 -51.10 3.60
C ARG A 428 13.42 -52.10 3.37
N ILE A 429 14.62 -51.80 3.87
CA ILE A 429 15.76 -52.74 3.81
C ILE A 429 15.49 -53.99 4.65
N LYS A 430 14.92 -53.86 5.85
CA LYS A 430 14.58 -55.01 6.70
C LYS A 430 13.48 -55.87 6.09
N GLU A 431 12.43 -55.24 5.55
CA GLU A 431 11.32 -55.92 4.85
C GLU A 431 11.81 -56.80 3.69
N LEU A 432 12.87 -56.35 2.99
CA LEU A 432 13.49 -57.09 1.88
C LEU A 432 14.74 -57.87 2.30
N GLY A 433 15.21 -57.77 3.54
CA GLY A 433 16.38 -58.48 4.04
C GLY A 433 16.01 -59.80 4.73
N GLY A 434 14.82 -59.86 5.32
CA GLY A 434 14.16 -61.11 5.72
C GLY A 434 13.69 -61.91 4.51
#